data_AF-A0A810PZS0-F1
#
_entry.id   AF-A0A810PZS0-F1
#
_cell.length_a   1.000
_cell.length_b   1.000
_cell.length_c   1.000
_cell.angle_alpha   90.00
_cell.angle_beta   90.00
_cell.angle_gamma   90.00
#
_symmetry.space_group_name_H-M   'P 1'
#
loop_
_entity.id
_entity.type
_entity.pdbx_description
1 polymer ?
#
loop_
_entity_poly.entity_id
_entity_poly.type
_entity_poly.pdbx_seq_one_letter_code
_entity_poly.pdbx_strand_id
1 'polypeptide(L)' 'MEEIRPPAAMLAVTRLLHHMSRIFRGNSAPKSRPGGIQIDRKRLKKLQEKRMALGHKPADYEEQWPDMTM' A
#
# COMPACT_ATOMS: atom_id res chain seq x y z
N MET A 1 27.01 27.34 -17.07
CA MET A 1 26.37 26.07 -16.63
C MET A 1 27.16 25.62 -15.41
N GLU A 2 26.54 25.57 -14.24
CA GLU A 2 27.25 25.20 -13.00
C GLU A 2 27.79 23.78 -13.14
N GLU A 3 29.12 23.66 -13.11
CA GLU A 3 29.84 22.40 -13.16
C GLU A 3 29.61 21.68 -11.83
N ILE A 4 28.61 20.80 -11.81
CA ILE A 4 28.28 20.00 -10.63
C ILE A 4 29.46 19.05 -10.40
N ARG A 5 30.35 19.44 -9.49
CA ARG A 5 31.51 18.66 -9.10
C ARG A 5 31.08 17.21 -8.84
N PRO A 6 31.76 16.19 -9.39
CA PRO A 6 31.33 14.80 -9.33
C PRO A 6 30.94 14.27 -7.92
N PRO A 7 31.62 14.63 -6.81
CA PRO A 7 31.15 14.23 -5.47
C PRO A 7 29.83 14.90 -5.08
N ALA A 8 29.57 16.14 -5.53
CA ALA A 8 28.33 16.85 -5.25
C ALA A 8 27.13 16.24 -6.00
N ALA A 9 27.33 15.77 -7.24
CA ALA A 9 26.29 15.09 -8.01
C ALA A 9 25.88 13.77 -7.33
N MET A 10 26.85 12.93 -6.96
CA MET A 10 26.60 11.66 -6.26
C MET A 10 25.92 11.87 -4.91
N LEU A 11 26.34 12.88 -4.14
CA LEU A 11 25.71 13.22 -2.87
C LEU A 11 24.28 13.75 -3.05
N ALA A 12 24.01 14.50 -4.12
CA ALA A 12 22.67 14.96 -4.44
C ALA A 12 21.74 13.79 -4.80
N VAL A 13 22.22 12.85 -5.63
CA VAL A 13 21.48 11.65 -6.04
C VAL A 13 21.16 10.75 -4.86
N THR A 14 22.13 10.48 -3.98
CA THR A 14 21.91 9.63 -2.80
C THR A 14 20.94 10.28 -1.80
N ARG A 15 21.01 11.59 -1.59
CA ARG A 15 20.04 12.35 -0.77
C ARG A 15 18.64 12.33 -1.37
N LEU A 16 18.51 12.48 -2.69
CA LEU A 16 17.24 12.39 -3.39
C LEU A 16 16.60 11.01 -3.23
N LEU A 17 17.36 9.94 -3.51
CA LEU A 17 16.88 8.56 -3.36
C LEU A 17 16.44 8.29 -1.92
N HIS A 18 17.27 8.65 -0.94
CA HIS A 18 16.94 8.47 0.48
C HIS A 18 15.67 9.25 0.90
N HIS A 19 15.52 10.48 0.42
CA HIS A 19 14.34 11.29 0.70
C HIS A 19 13.08 10.69 0.06
N MET A 20 13.17 10.27 -1.20
CA MET A 20 12.07 9.63 -1.93
C MET A 20 11.67 8.31 -1.28
N SER A 21 12.62 7.48 -0.83
CA SER A 21 12.32 6.25 -0.09
C SER A 21 11.50 6.49 1.19
N ARG A 22 11.65 7.65 1.85
CA ARG A 22 10.82 8.00 3.02
C ARG A 22 9.38 8.32 2.65
N ILE A 23 9.15 8.94 1.49
CA ILE A 23 7.80 9.26 0.98
C ILE A 23 7.01 7.97 0.73
N PHE A 24 7.64 6.96 0.12
CA PHE A 24 6.98 5.70 -0.19
C PHE A 24 6.85 4.73 1.01
N ARG A 25 7.50 5.01 2.14
CA ARG A 25 7.44 4.16 3.35
C ARG A 25 6.03 4.06 3.96
N GLY A 26 5.18 5.08 3.76
CA GLY A 26 3.78 5.06 4.21
C GLY A 26 2.83 4.28 3.29
N ASN A 27 3.24 4.07 2.03
CA ASN A 27 2.46 3.37 1.00
C ASN A 27 2.98 1.97 0.69
N SER A 28 4.11 1.56 1.27
CA SER A 28 4.58 0.18 1.16
C SER A 28 3.51 -0.76 1.73
N ALA A 29 3.22 -1.84 1.02
CA ALA A 29 2.32 -2.88 1.50
C ALA A 29 2.68 -3.19 2.96
N PRO A 30 1.70 -3.20 3.88
CA PRO A 30 2.00 -3.47 5.28
C PRO A 30 2.72 -4.81 5.33
N LYS A 31 3.92 -4.83 5.92
CA LYS A 31 4.57 -6.08 6.36
C LYS A 31 3.49 -6.87 7.08
N SER A 32 3.24 -8.09 6.65
CA SER A 32 2.11 -8.91 7.11
C SER A 32 1.86 -8.73 8.62
N ARG A 33 0.61 -8.40 8.95
CA ARG A 33 0.19 -7.60 10.12
C ARG A 33 0.13 -8.43 11.42
N PRO A 34 0.17 -7.82 12.61
CA PRO A 34 -0.57 -8.31 13.78
C PRO A 34 -1.93 -7.62 14.00
N GLY A 35 -2.37 -6.74 13.10
CA GLY A 35 -3.70 -6.16 13.13
C GLY A 35 -4.17 -5.81 11.73
N GLY A 36 -5.18 -6.52 11.22
CA GLY A 36 -5.92 -6.22 9.99
C GLY A 36 -6.30 -4.75 9.82
N ILE A 37 -6.93 -4.38 8.68
CA ILE A 37 -7.71 -3.14 8.68
C ILE A 37 -8.76 -3.36 9.78
N GLN A 38 -8.61 -2.69 10.92
CA GLN A 38 -9.52 -2.86 12.05
C GLN A 38 -10.81 -2.13 11.69
N ILE A 39 -11.69 -2.84 11.00
CA ILE A 39 -13.03 -2.39 10.72
C ILE A 39 -13.91 -2.79 11.91
N ASP A 40 -14.65 -1.82 12.45
CA ASP A 40 -15.69 -2.09 13.44
C ASP A 40 -16.70 -3.10 12.84
N ARG A 41 -17.12 -4.08 13.65
CA ARG A 41 -18.19 -5.04 13.31
C ARG A 41 -19.43 -4.37 12.70
N LYS A 42 -19.84 -3.20 13.21
CA LYS A 42 -20.98 -2.44 12.66
C LYS A 42 -20.72 -1.94 11.25
N ARG A 43 -19.50 -1.48 10.97
CA ARG A 43 -19.09 -1.03 9.63
C ARG A 43 -18.98 -2.21 8.67
N LEU A 44 -18.50 -3.36 9.15
CA LEU A 44 -18.41 -4.59 8.36
C LEU A 44 -19.80 -5.08 7.90
N LYS A 45 -20.79 -5.10 8.80
CA LYS A 45 -22.18 -5.46 8.45
C LYS A 45 -22.79 -4.53 7.40
N LYS A 46 -22.64 -3.21 7.57
CA LYS A 46 -23.11 -2.22 6.58
C LYS A 46 -22.45 -2.41 5.23
N LEU A 47 -21.17 -2.77 5.21
CA LEU A 47 -20.45 -3.05 3.97
C LEU A 47 -21.01 -4.30 3.28
N GLN A 48 -21.30 -5.35 4.04
CA GLN A 48 -21.93 -6.58 3.53
C GLN A 48 -23.33 -6.32 2.98
N GLU A 49 -24.16 -5.55 3.69
CA GLU A 49 -25.51 -5.13 3.24
C GLU A 49 -25.43 -4.37 1.91
N LYS A 50 -24.50 -3.43 1.78
CA LYS A 50 -24.26 -2.70 0.52
C LYS A 50 -23.84 -3.62 -0.61
N ARG A 51 -22.95 -4.59 -0.35
CA ARG A 51 -22.55 -5.59 -1.36
C ARG A 51 -23.74 -6.44 -1.81
N MET A 52 -24.58 -6.89 -0.89
CA MET A 52 -25.78 -7.66 -1.23
C MET A 52 -26.79 -6.83 -2.04
N ALA A 53 -26.98 -5.55 -1.72
CA ALA A 53 -27.84 -4.66 -2.49
C ALA A 53 -27.37 -4.43 -3.93
N LEU A 54 -26.06 -4.57 -4.17
CA LEU A 54 -25.46 -4.53 -5.52
C LEU A 54 -25.55 -5.88 -6.26
N GLY A 55 -26.22 -6.88 -5.69
CA GLY A 55 -26.43 -8.20 -6.31
C GLY A 55 -25.34 -9.23 -5.99
N HIS A 56 -24.37 -8.90 -5.13
CA HIS A 56 -23.34 -9.85 -4.72
C HIS A 56 -23.89 -10.88 -3.72
N LYS A 57 -23.44 -12.13 -3.84
CA LYS A 57 -23.79 -13.20 -2.91
C LYS A 57 -23.15 -12.97 -1.53
N PRO A 58 -23.77 -13.43 -0.43
CA PRO A 58 -23.24 -13.27 0.93
C PRO A 58 -21.87 -13.94 1.18
N ALA A 59 -21.44 -14.83 0.28
CA ALA A 59 -20.16 -15.53 0.27
C ALA A 59 -19.39 -15.30 -1.04
N ASP A 60 -19.61 -14.14 -1.67
CA ASP A 60 -18.88 -13.71 -2.87
C ASP A 60 -17.46 -13.26 -2.47
N TYR A 61 -16.61 -14.24 -2.20
CA TYR A 61 -15.19 -14.03 -1.98
C TYR A 61 -14.54 -13.93 -3.36
N GLU A 62 -13.87 -12.81 -3.64
CA GLU A 62 -12.93 -12.76 -4.76
C GLU A 62 -11.87 -13.83 -4.50
N GLU A 63 -11.66 -14.71 -5.48
CA GLU A 63 -10.64 -15.73 -5.44
C GLU A 63 -9.31 -15.01 -5.15
N GLN A 64 -8.77 -15.23 -3.96
CA GLN A 64 -7.55 -14.57 -3.53
C GLN A 64 -6.45 -15.07 -4.46
N TRP A 65 -6.03 -14.22 -5.41
CA TRP A 65 -4.97 -14.56 -6.36
C TRP A 65 -3.82 -15.17 -5.57
N PRO A 66 -3.29 -16.33 -6.00
CA PRO A 66 -2.20 -16.97 -5.29
C PRO A 66 -1.09 -15.93 -5.12
N ASP A 67 -0.57 -15.86 -3.91
CA ASP A 67 0.49 -14.94 -3.50
C ASP A 67 1.57 -14.98 -4.58
N MET A 68 1.67 -13.93 -5.39
CA MET A 68 2.77 -13.80 -6.35
C MET A 68 4.01 -13.41 -5.54
N THR A 69 4.57 -14.39 -4.84
CA THR A 69 5.95 -14.33 -4.36
C THR A 69 6.84 -14.28 -5.60
N MET A 70 7.27 -13.08 -5.96
CA MET A 70 8.43 -12.83 -6.81
C MET A 70 9.62 -12.49 -5.91
#